data_AF-A0A960HQX5-F1
#
_entry.id   AF-A0A960HQX5-F1
#
_cell.length_a   1.000
_cell.length_b   1.000
_cell.length_c   1.000
_cell.angle_alpha   90.00
_cell.angle_beta   90.00
_cell.angle_gamma   90.00
#
_symmetry.space_group_name_H-M   'P 1'
#
loop_
_entity.id
_entity.type
_entity.pdbx_description
1 polymer ?
#
loop_
_entity_poly.entity_id
_entity_poly.type
_entity_poly.pdbx_seq_one_letter_code
_entity_poly.pdbx_strand_id
1 'polypeptide(L)' 'MARQCSRTGCSEAATASLTYDYAHAMAWLDPLHAERDPHAYDLCDRHAARLSPPQGWQLRDRRFVEPATALIAV' A
#
# COMPACT_ATOMS: atom_id res chain seq x y z
N MET A 1 -16.19 2.20 11.46
CA MET A 1 -15.42 0.97 11.72
C MET A 1 -14.26 0.95 10.73
N ALA A 2 -13.01 0.85 11.18
CA ALA A 2 -11.85 0.88 10.28
C ALA A 2 -11.65 -0.48 9.59
N ARG A 3 -11.20 -0.47 8.33
CA ARG A 3 -10.80 -1.69 7.61
C ARG A 3 -9.57 -2.30 8.31
N GLN A 4 -9.57 -3.61 8.51
CA GLN A 4 -8.48 -4.33 9.17
C GLN A 4 -7.46 -4.84 8.15
N CYS A 5 -6.22 -4.99 8.60
CA CYS A 5 -5.15 -5.59 7.82
C CYS A 5 -5.51 -7.03 7.37
N SER A 6 -5.34 -7.33 6.09
CA SER A 6 -5.63 -8.64 5.48
C SER A 6 -4.66 -9.74 5.91
N ARG A 7 -3.52 -9.40 6.52
CA ARG A 7 -2.58 -10.40 7.03
C ARG A 7 -3.19 -11.19 8.17
N THR A 8 -3.17 -12.52 8.03
CA THR A 8 -3.69 -13.45 9.03
C THR A 8 -3.06 -13.21 10.41
N GLY A 9 -3.91 -13.11 11.44
CA GLY A 9 -3.48 -12.84 12.82
C GLY A 9 -3.15 -11.38 13.12
N CYS A 10 -3.31 -10.45 12.17
CA CYS A 10 -3.19 -9.01 12.42
C CYS A 10 -4.56 -8.37 12.63
N SER A 11 -4.73 -7.61 13.71
CA SER A 11 -5.95 -6.85 14.01
C SER A 11 -5.77 -5.33 13.88
N GLU A 12 -4.61 -4.88 13.39
CA GLU A 12 -4.35 -3.45 13.20
C GLU A 12 -5.19 -2.86 12.06
N ALA A 13 -5.50 -1.57 12.19
CA ALA A 13 -6.18 -0.81 11.14
C ALA A 13 -5.30 -0.73 9.89
N ALA A 14 -5.91 -0.93 8.73
CA ALA A 14 -5.25 -0.76 7.46
C ALA A 14 -5.02 0.72 7.15
N THR A 15 -3.89 1.01 6.53
CA THR A 15 -3.49 2.36 6.09
C THR A 15 -3.00 2.37 4.65
N ALA A 16 -2.86 1.19 4.04
CA ALA A 16 -2.38 0.99 2.68
C ALA A 16 -3.21 -0.05 1.93
N SER A 17 -3.22 0.05 0.60
CA SER A 17 -3.75 -0.97 -0.30
C SER A 17 -2.61 -1.53 -1.16
N LEU A 18 -2.51 -2.86 -1.22
CA LEU A 18 -1.54 -3.61 -2.01
C LEU A 18 -2.23 -4.26 -3.21
N THR A 19 -1.71 -4.01 -4.41
CA THR A 19 -2.18 -4.63 -5.65
C THR A 19 -1.01 -5.27 -6.39
N TYR A 20 -1.26 -6.41 -7.05
CA TYR A 20 -0.27 -7.09 -7.89
C TYR A 20 -0.62 -6.94 -9.37
N ASP A 21 0.33 -6.46 -10.14
CA ASP A 21 0.32 -6.52 -11.60
C ASP A 21 1.22 -7.67 -12.05
N TYR A 22 0.58 -8.80 -12.31
CA TYR A 22 1.27 -10.03 -12.70
C TYR A 22 1.91 -9.94 -14.09
N ALA A 23 1.35 -9.14 -15.00
CA ALA A 23 1.87 -9.03 -16.36
C ALA A 23 3.24 -8.34 -16.39
N HIS A 24 3.43 -7.36 -15.50
CA HIS A 24 4.68 -6.61 -15.40
C HIS A 24 5.58 -7.05 -14.23
N ALA A 25 5.18 -8.08 -13.47
CA ALA A 25 5.83 -8.50 -12.24
C ALA A 25 6.03 -7.32 -11.26
N MET A 26 4.95 -6.59 -10.97
CA MET A 26 4.96 -5.42 -10.11
C MET A 26 4.00 -5.57 -8.93
N ALA A 27 4.42 -5.10 -7.77
CA ALA A 27 3.59 -4.89 -6.60
C ALA A 27 3.46 -3.38 -6.35
N TRP A 28 2.25 -2.90 -6.14
CA TRP A 28 1.93 -1.51 -5.87
C TRP A 28 1.44 -1.35 -4.45
N LEU A 29 2.02 -0.40 -3.71
CA LEU A 29 1.53 0.03 -2.41
C LEU A 29 1.04 1.47 -2.51
N ASP A 30 -0.26 1.65 -2.37
CA ASP A 30 -0.95 2.94 -2.43
C ASP A 30 -1.51 3.30 -1.04
N PRO A 31 -1.81 4.59 -0.76
CA PRO A 31 -2.63 4.94 0.39
C PRO A 31 -3.93 4.12 0.40
N LEU A 32 -4.46 3.80 1.58
CA LEU A 32 -5.67 2.99 1.68
C LEU A 32 -6.78 3.53 0.78
N HIS A 33 -7.28 2.71 -0.14
CA HIS A 33 -8.36 3.11 -1.02
C HIS A 33 -9.63 3.40 -0.21
N ALA A 34 -10.36 4.44 -0.61
CA ALA A 34 -11.58 4.86 0.06
C ALA A 34 -12.63 3.73 0.08
N GLU A 35 -12.75 3.01 -1.04
CA GLU A 35 -13.67 1.87 -1.20
C GLU A 35 -12.90 0.54 -1.15
N ARG A 36 -13.59 -0.53 -0.75
CA ARG A 36 -13.01 -1.87 -0.75
C ARG A 36 -12.92 -2.45 -2.14
N ASP A 37 -11.68 -2.64 -2.60
CA ASP A 37 -11.38 -3.38 -3.80
C ASP A 37 -11.16 -4.87 -3.47
N PRO A 38 -11.90 -5.81 -4.08
CA PRO A 38 -11.76 -7.24 -3.82
C PRO A 38 -10.45 -7.85 -4.38
N HIS A 39 -9.77 -7.15 -5.28
CA HIS A 39 -8.50 -7.56 -5.87
C HIS A 39 -7.27 -6.92 -5.18
N ALA A 40 -7.50 -6.07 -4.17
CA ALA A 40 -6.45 -5.48 -3.35
C ALA A 40 -6.42 -6.06 -1.94
N TYR A 41 -5.23 -6.04 -1.34
CA TYR A 41 -5.04 -6.38 0.06
C TYR A 41 -4.85 -5.12 0.90
N ASP A 42 -5.63 -5.00 1.96
CA ASP A 42 -5.48 -3.88 2.90
C ASP A 42 -4.38 -4.20 3.90
N LEU A 43 -3.36 -3.37 4.03
CA LEU A 43 -2.26 -3.58 4.96
C LEU A 43 -2.18 -2.45 5.98
N CYS A 44 -1.85 -2.80 7.23
CA CYS A 44 -1.43 -1.80 8.21
C CYS A 44 -0.03 -1.29 7.87
N ASP A 45 0.37 -0.14 8.43
CA ASP A 45 1.66 0.47 8.13
C ASP A 45 2.84 -0.47 8.37
N ARG A 46 2.82 -1.20 9.49
CA ARG A 46 3.84 -2.20 9.84
C ARG A 46 4.01 -3.28 8.78
N HIS A 47 2.90 -3.81 8.23
CA HIS A 47 2.97 -4.88 7.23
C HIS A 47 3.27 -4.35 5.83
N ALA A 48 2.82 -3.14 5.49
CA ALA A 48 3.19 -2.49 4.25
C ALA A 48 4.71 -2.16 4.24
N ALA A 49 5.26 -1.65 5.35
CA ALA A 49 6.69 -1.31 5.46
C ALA A 49 7.63 -2.53 5.42
N ARG A 50 7.13 -3.73 5.79
CA ARG A 50 7.90 -4.98 5.79
C ARG A 50 7.61 -5.86 4.58
N LEU A 51 6.73 -5.43 3.69
CA LEU A 51 6.36 -6.20 2.51
C LEU A 51 7.59 -6.35 1.61
N SER A 52 7.86 -7.58 1.19
CA SER A 52 8.80 -7.88 0.10
C SER A 52 8.03 -8.62 -0.99
N PRO A 53 8.07 -8.16 -2.25
CA PRO A 53 7.41 -8.85 -3.34
C PRO A 53 8.17 -10.15 -3.69
N PRO A 54 7.60 -11.02 -4.53
CA PRO A 54 8.29 -12.21 -5.00
C PRO A 54 9.62 -11.88 -5.70
N GLN A 55 10.53 -12.86 -5.79
CA GLN A 55 11.82 -12.65 -6.44
C GLN A 55 11.64 -12.19 -7.90
N GLY A 56 12.38 -11.16 -8.29
CA GLY A 56 12.33 -10.58 -9.64
C GLY A 56 11.19 -9.57 -9.86
N TRP A 57 10.37 -9.32 -8.83
CA TRP A 57 9.30 -8.33 -8.90
C TRP A 57 9.76 -6.95 -8.43
N GLN A 58 9.17 -5.90 -8.98
CA GLN A 58 9.38 -4.54 -8.52
C GLN A 58 8.31 -4.13 -7.52
N LEU A 59 8.72 -3.56 -6.38
CA LEU A 59 7.81 -2.88 -5.47
C LEU A 59 7.78 -1.38 -5.79
N ARG A 60 6.58 -0.83 -5.96
CA ARG A 60 6.33 0.60 -6.12
C ARG A 60 5.51 1.08 -4.94
N ASP A 61 6.20 1.58 -3.91
CA ASP A 61 5.56 2.22 -2.76
C ASP A 61 5.31 3.69 -3.07
N ARG A 62 4.03 4.07 -3.13
CA ARG A 62 3.57 5.44 -3.32
C ARG A 62 2.69 5.92 -2.17
N ARG A 63 2.82 5.28 -1.00
CA ARG A 63 2.08 5.65 0.21
C ARG A 63 2.52 7.02 0.73
N PHE A 64 3.74 7.42 0.40
CA PHE A 64 4.32 8.70 0.74
C PHE A 64 4.52 9.51 -0.54
N VAL A 65 3.48 10.26 -0.93
CA VAL A 65 3.69 11.39 -1.83
C VAL A 65 4.25 12.50 -0.95
N GLU A 66 5.52 12.87 -1.13
CA GLU A 66 5.99 14.14 -0.57
C GLU A 66 5.04 15.25 -1.06
N PRO A 67 4.46 16.08 -0.18
CA PRO A 67 3.60 17.15 -0.64
C PRO A 67 4.45 18.06 -1.52
N ALA A 68 4.10 18.14 -2.82
CA ALA A 68 4.73 19.03 -3.80
C ALA A 68 4.44 20.54 -3.52
N THR A 69 4.23 20.92 -2.25
CA THR A 69 3.98 22.26 -1.76
C THR A 69 5.05 22.62 -0.72
N ALA A 70 6.26 22.84 -1.19
CA ALA A 70 7.28 23.60 -0.45
C ALA A 70 8.06 24.55 -1.39
N LEU A 71 7.45 24.91 -2.53
CA LEU A 71 7.97 25.88 -3.49
C LEU A 71 6.78 26.72 -3.93
N ILE A 72 6.58 27.87 -3.26
CA ILE A 72 6.16 29.20 -3.74
C ILE A 72 5.68 29.97 -2.49
N ALA A 73 6.63 30.49 -1.72
CA ALA A 73 6.40 31.64 -0.86
C ALA A 73 7.59 32.57 -1.09
N VAL A 74 7.55 33.28 -2.22
CA VAL A 74 8.37 34.47 -2.50
C VAL A 74 7.49 35.68 -2.31
#